data_AF-A0A0S7EY36-F1
#
_entry.id   AF-A0A0S7EY36-F1
#
_cell.length_a   1.000
_cell.length_b   1.000
_cell.length_c   1.000
_cell.angle_alpha   90.00
_cell.angle_beta   90.00
_cell.angle_gamma   90.00
#
_symmetry.space_group_name_H-M   'P 1'
#
loop_
_entity.id
_entity.type
_entity.pdbx_description
1 polymer ?
#
loop_
_entity_poly.entity_id
_entity_poly.type
_entity_poly.pdbx_seq_one_letter_code
_entity_poly.pdbx_strand_id
1 'polypeptide(L)'
;SPPPTPRPSRRRRKPRSPSFSDDENHPPSPKTSKVEPPQKLCLDTSPLEWSVSDVVRFIRTTDCAPLARIFLDQEIDGQALLLLNLPTVQECMDLKLGPAIKLCHHIERVKLAFYQQFAT
;
A
#
# COMPACT_ATOMS: atom_id res chain seq x y z
N SER A 1 -19.70 -54.45 -11.79
CA SER A 1 -19.12 -53.34 -12.58
C SER A 1 -20.22 -52.68 -13.38
N PRO A 2 -20.40 -51.35 -13.32
CA PRO A 2 -21.35 -50.65 -14.19
C PRO A 2 -20.77 -50.49 -15.61
N PRO A 3 -21.63 -50.42 -16.65
CA PRO A 3 -21.18 -50.28 -18.05
C PRO A 3 -20.82 -48.81 -18.39
N PRO A 4 -19.93 -48.58 -19.38
CA PRO A 4 -19.55 -47.24 -19.83
C PRO A 4 -20.56 -46.69 -20.83
N THR A 5 -21.04 -45.45 -20.64
CA THR A 5 -21.86 -44.74 -21.62
C THR A 5 -21.06 -43.63 -22.34
N PRO A 6 -21.33 -43.37 -23.63
CA PRO A 6 -20.42 -42.64 -24.51
C PRO A 6 -20.59 -41.12 -24.46
N ARG A 7 -19.47 -40.40 -24.60
CA ARG A 7 -19.36 -38.96 -24.79
C ARG A 7 -19.82 -38.53 -26.20
N PRO A 8 -20.72 -37.56 -26.36
CA PRO A 8 -20.96 -36.95 -27.67
C PRO A 8 -19.95 -35.85 -28.00
N SER A 9 -19.42 -35.95 -29.22
CA SER A 9 -18.45 -35.05 -29.84
C SER A 9 -19.09 -33.76 -30.38
N ARG A 10 -18.23 -32.73 -30.48
CA ARG A 10 -18.34 -31.45 -31.19
C ARG A 10 -19.39 -31.41 -32.33
N ARG A 11 -20.30 -30.42 -32.27
CA ARG A 11 -20.88 -29.79 -33.47
C ARG A 11 -20.21 -28.44 -33.73
N ARG A 12 -19.80 -28.25 -34.98
CA ARG A 12 -19.01 -27.13 -35.55
C ARG A 12 -19.78 -26.57 -36.75
N ARG A 13 -19.62 -25.24 -36.99
CA ARG A 13 -19.92 -24.37 -38.18
C ARG A 13 -21.23 -23.54 -38.06
N LYS A 14 -21.18 -22.21 -37.79
CA LYS A 14 -20.87 -21.00 -38.65
C LYS A 14 -21.98 -20.70 -39.69
N PRO A 15 -22.20 -19.46 -40.22
CA PRO A 15 -21.84 -18.08 -39.81
C PRO A 15 -23.02 -17.06 -39.92
N ARG A 16 -22.96 -15.89 -39.26
CA ARG A 16 -23.63 -14.66 -39.74
C ARG A 16 -22.82 -13.42 -39.33
N SER A 17 -22.12 -12.87 -40.31
CA SER A 17 -21.73 -11.46 -40.44
C SER A 17 -22.24 -11.05 -41.84
N PRO A 18 -22.56 -9.79 -42.16
CA PRO A 18 -21.94 -8.58 -41.60
C PRO A 18 -22.93 -7.45 -41.25
N SER A 19 -22.61 -6.64 -40.25
CA SER A 19 -22.96 -5.22 -40.32
C SER A 19 -21.64 -4.48 -40.41
N PHE A 20 -21.36 -3.96 -41.60
CA PHE A 20 -20.27 -3.04 -41.83
C PHE A 20 -20.62 -1.72 -41.15
N SER A 21 -19.78 -1.29 -40.22
CA SER A 21 -19.53 0.12 -39.98
C SER A 21 -18.03 0.21 -39.78
N ASP A 22 -17.39 0.75 -40.82
CA ASP A 22 -16.00 1.16 -40.89
C ASP A 22 -15.80 2.42 -40.03
N ASP A 23 -14.54 2.74 -39.72
CA ASP A 23 -14.04 3.87 -38.91
C ASP A 23 -14.38 3.82 -37.40
N GLU A 24 -13.44 3.85 -36.44
CA GLU A 24 -12.09 4.40 -36.45
C GLU A 24 -11.26 3.74 -35.33
N ASN A 25 -9.97 3.52 -35.61
CA ASN A 25 -8.97 2.96 -34.73
C ASN A 25 -8.63 3.93 -33.57
N HIS A 26 -9.47 4.00 -32.52
CA HIS A 26 -9.12 4.78 -31.33
C HIS A 26 -8.26 3.93 -30.36
N PRO A 27 -7.02 4.35 -30.02
CA PRO A 27 -6.24 3.69 -28.99
C PRO A 27 -6.98 3.77 -27.65
N PRO A 28 -6.89 2.77 -26.75
CA PRO A 28 -7.48 2.89 -25.43
C PRO A 28 -6.83 4.10 -24.74
N SER A 29 -7.65 5.09 -24.36
CA SER A 29 -7.20 6.26 -23.61
C SER A 29 -6.37 5.80 -22.41
N PRO A 30 -5.21 6.41 -22.13
CA PRO A 30 -4.46 6.07 -20.95
C PRO A 30 -5.37 6.30 -19.74
N LYS A 31 -5.51 5.28 -18.90
CA LYS A 31 -6.13 5.43 -17.58
C LYS A 31 -5.31 6.49 -16.87
N THR A 32 -5.79 7.73 -16.89
CA THR A 32 -5.25 8.81 -16.08
C THR A 32 -5.53 8.41 -14.65
N SER A 33 -4.54 7.78 -14.02
CA SER A 33 -4.41 7.68 -12.58
C SER A 33 -4.62 9.10 -12.07
N LYS A 34 -5.80 9.41 -11.55
CA LYS A 34 -6.05 10.66 -10.86
C LYS A 34 -5.08 10.65 -9.68
N VAL A 35 -3.98 11.38 -9.81
CA VAL A 35 -3.06 11.62 -8.71
C VAL A 35 -3.82 12.55 -7.77
N GLU A 36 -4.57 11.96 -6.84
CA GLU A 36 -5.11 12.72 -5.72
C GLU A 36 -3.92 13.42 -5.02
N PRO A 37 -4.06 14.69 -4.64
CA PRO A 37 -3.03 15.35 -3.87
C PRO A 37 -2.78 14.53 -2.60
N PRO A 38 -1.51 14.31 -2.20
CA PRO A 38 -1.21 13.52 -1.01
C PRO A 38 -1.95 14.12 0.18
N GLN A 39 -2.85 13.32 0.78
CA GLN A 39 -3.62 13.73 1.94
C GLN A 39 -2.65 14.17 3.04
N LYS A 40 -2.76 15.45 3.45
CA LYS A 40 -1.93 15.99 4.54
C LYS A 40 -2.31 15.26 5.83
N LEU A 41 -1.30 14.72 6.53
CA LEU A 41 -1.51 14.18 7.87
C LEU A 41 -1.61 15.34 8.87
N CYS A 42 -2.67 15.35 9.66
CA CYS A 42 -2.82 16.24 10.82
C CYS A 42 -2.58 15.42 12.08
N LEU A 43 -1.72 15.88 12.98
CA LEU A 43 -1.41 15.20 14.23
C LEU A 43 -2.03 16.00 15.38
N ASP A 44 -2.70 15.31 16.30
CA ASP A 44 -3.36 15.95 17.45
C ASP A 44 -2.34 16.38 18.52
N THR A 45 -1.21 15.67 18.61
CA THR A 45 -0.12 15.93 19.56
C THR A 45 1.22 15.86 18.84
N SER A 46 2.24 16.50 19.42
CA SER A 46 3.60 16.44 18.89
C SER A 46 4.13 15.01 18.95
N PRO A 47 4.69 14.46 17.85
CA PRO A 47 5.38 13.17 17.88
C PRO A 47 6.52 13.09 18.88
N LEU A 48 7.09 14.21 19.34
CA LEU A 48 8.08 14.19 20.43
C LEU A 48 7.50 13.70 21.77
N GLU A 49 6.18 13.76 21.94
CA GLU A 49 5.46 13.34 23.15
C GLU A 49 4.83 11.95 23.01
N TRP A 50 4.94 11.31 21.85
CA TRP A 50 4.34 9.99 21.63
C TRP A 50 5.08 8.92 22.41
N SER A 51 4.33 8.17 23.22
CA SER A 51 4.82 6.94 23.83
C SER A 51 4.92 5.81 22.79
N VAL A 52 5.58 4.70 23.17
CA VAL A 52 5.58 3.46 22.38
C VAL A 52 4.16 3.03 22.02
N SER A 53 3.20 3.18 22.94
CA SER A 53 1.81 2.83 22.69
C SER A 53 1.15 3.70 21.61
N ASP A 54 1.49 4.99 21.55
CA ASP A 54 0.98 5.92 20.55
C ASP A 54 1.56 5.62 19.17
N VAL A 55 2.86 5.32 19.09
CA VAL A 55 3.52 4.86 17.87
C VAL A 55 2.89 3.57 17.35
N VAL A 56 2.71 2.57 18.21
CA VAL A 56 2.06 1.30 17.86
C VAL A 56 0.63 1.53 17.38
N ARG A 57 -0.12 2.44 18.02
CA ARG A 57 -1.48 2.80 17.59
C ARG A 57 -1.46 3.42 16.20
N PHE A 58 -0.55 4.35 15.93
CA PHE A 58 -0.38 4.95 14.61
C PHE A 58 -0.08 3.89 13.54
N ILE A 59 0.92 3.02 13.75
CA ILE A 59 1.29 1.98 12.77
C ILE A 59 0.09 1.06 12.46
N ARG A 60 -0.72 0.71 13.47
CA ARG A 60 -1.94 -0.09 13.29
C ARG A 60 -3.01 0.57 12.41
N THR A 61 -3.01 1.89 12.26
CA THR A 61 -3.94 2.60 11.36
C THR A 61 -3.47 2.67 9.91
N THR A 62 -2.28 2.16 9.61
CA THR A 62 -1.68 2.16 8.26
C THR A 62 -1.77 0.79 7.60
N ASP A 63 -1.36 0.70 6.32
CA ASP A 63 -1.16 -0.58 5.64
C ASP A 63 0.07 -1.37 6.15
N CYS A 64 0.79 -0.82 7.14
CA CYS A 64 1.90 -1.47 7.84
C CYS A 64 1.50 -2.05 9.21
N ALA A 65 0.20 -2.19 9.51
CA ALA A 65 -0.29 -2.74 10.78
C ALA A 65 0.37 -4.06 11.25
N PRO A 66 0.73 -5.03 10.37
CA PRO A 66 1.45 -6.24 10.78
C PRO A 66 2.83 -5.98 11.41
N LEU A 67 3.44 -4.82 11.13
CA LEU A 67 4.74 -4.43 11.67
C LEU A 67 4.63 -3.80 13.06
N ALA A 68 3.43 -3.46 13.54
CA ALA A 68 3.22 -2.77 14.80
C ALA A 68 3.82 -3.51 16.01
N ARG A 69 3.93 -4.83 15.94
CA ARG A 69 4.55 -5.63 17.00
C ARG A 69 6.05 -5.35 17.13
N ILE A 70 6.74 -5.10 16.02
CA ILE A 70 8.18 -4.78 16.02
C ILE A 70 8.44 -3.47 16.77
N PHE A 71 7.61 -2.45 16.55
CA PHE A 71 7.70 -1.17 17.27
C PHE A 71 7.51 -1.32 18.78
N LEU A 72 6.62 -2.23 19.20
CA LEU A 72 6.42 -2.53 20.60
C LEU A 72 7.63 -3.26 21.20
N ASP A 73 8.10 -4.33 20.54
CA ASP A 73 9.18 -5.18 21.04
C ASP A 73 10.54 -4.45 21.03
N GLN A 74 10.73 -3.49 20.13
CA GLN A 74 11.93 -2.62 20.05
C GLN A 74 11.78 -1.32 20.86
N GLU A 75 10.67 -1.15 21.60
CA GLU A 75 10.38 0.03 22.42
C GLU A 75 10.53 1.37 21.68
N ILE A 76 10.06 1.42 20.42
CA ILE A 76 10.14 2.61 19.58
C ILE A 76 9.09 3.63 20.01
N ASP A 77 9.52 4.67 20.69
CA ASP A 77 8.73 5.86 21.01
C ASP A 77 8.74 6.89 19.86
N GLY A 78 8.07 8.01 20.05
CA GLY A 78 7.95 9.04 19.02
C GLY A 78 9.27 9.73 18.67
N GLN A 79 10.17 9.90 19.64
CA GLN A 79 11.49 10.48 19.39
C GLN A 79 12.33 9.54 18.52
N ALA A 80 12.36 8.25 18.86
CA ALA A 80 13.03 7.23 18.07
C ALA A 80 12.43 7.09 16.67
N LEU A 81 11.09 7.13 16.56
CA LEU A 81 10.38 7.10 15.27
C LEU A 81 10.85 8.20 14.31
N LEU A 82 11.05 9.42 14.82
CA LEU A 82 11.53 10.56 14.02
C LEU A 82 13.00 10.42 13.57
N LEU A 83 13.76 9.49 14.13
CA LEU A 83 15.15 9.22 13.75
C LEU A 83 15.28 8.04 12.77
N LEU A 84 14.24 7.22 12.62
CA LEU A 84 14.27 6.08 11.71
C LEU A 84 14.48 6.52 10.26
N ASN A 85 15.37 5.80 9.58
CA ASN A 85 15.67 5.95 8.15
C ASN A 85 15.61 4.57 7.46
N LEU A 86 15.65 4.56 6.12
CA LEU A 86 15.50 3.32 5.36
C LEU A 86 16.55 2.25 5.71
N PRO A 87 17.86 2.55 5.77
CA PRO A 87 18.87 1.58 6.22
C PRO A 87 18.56 0.97 7.59
N THR A 88 18.28 1.78 8.61
CA THR A 88 18.00 1.30 9.98
C THR A 88 16.73 0.45 10.01
N VAL A 89 15.69 0.80 9.26
CA VAL A 89 14.46 0.00 9.17
C VAL A 89 14.73 -1.36 8.52
N GLN A 90 15.56 -1.43 7.48
CA GLN A 90 15.89 -2.71 6.85
C GLN A 90 16.73 -3.62 7.75
N GLU A 91 17.74 -3.05 8.40
CA GLU A 91 18.70 -3.79 9.23
C GLU A 91 18.09 -4.22 10.57
N CYS A 92 17.47 -3.29 11.30
CA CYS A 92 17.02 -3.54 12.67
C CYS A 92 15.66 -4.24 12.75
N MET A 93 14.84 -4.17 11.70
CA MET A 93 13.51 -4.79 11.66
C MET A 93 13.44 -5.99 10.69
N ASP A 94 14.57 -6.40 10.10
CA ASP A 94 14.70 -7.49 9.13
C ASP A 94 13.67 -7.40 7.98
N LEU A 95 13.52 -6.20 7.43
CA LEU A 95 12.55 -5.93 6.37
C LEU A 95 13.19 -5.95 4.99
N LYS A 96 12.54 -6.66 4.06
CA LYS A 96 12.82 -6.53 2.63
C LYS A 96 12.55 -5.09 2.17
N LEU A 97 13.21 -4.68 1.10
CA LEU A 97 13.16 -3.31 0.57
C LEU A 97 11.72 -2.80 0.35
N GLY A 98 10.83 -3.63 -0.22
CA GLY A 98 9.43 -3.24 -0.47
C GLY A 98 8.67 -2.83 0.79
N PRO A 99 8.51 -3.74 1.78
CA PRO A 99 7.92 -3.41 3.08
C PRO A 99 8.62 -2.24 3.80
N ALA A 100 9.95 -2.18 3.76
CA ALA A 100 10.72 -1.10 4.38
C ALA A 100 10.38 0.27 3.78
N ILE A 101 10.30 0.38 2.45
CA ILE A 101 9.91 1.62 1.76
C ILE A 101 8.51 2.07 2.18
N LYS A 102 7.54 1.14 2.27
CA LYS A 102 6.17 1.47 2.70
C LYS A 102 6.12 2.02 4.12
N LEU A 103 6.88 1.42 5.03
CA LEU A 103 6.98 1.88 6.40
C LEU A 103 7.63 3.26 6.47
N CYS A 104 8.78 3.44 5.80
CA CYS A 104 9.46 4.73 5.72
C CYS A 104 8.57 5.82 5.13
N HIS A 105 7.73 5.52 4.14
CA HIS A 105 6.78 6.50 3.60
C HIS A 105 5.83 7.04 4.69
N HIS A 106 5.28 6.21 5.57
CA HIS A 106 4.44 6.69 6.67
C HIS A 106 5.22 7.47 7.71
N ILE A 107 6.43 7.03 8.04
CA ILE A 107 7.34 7.74 8.96
C ILE A 107 7.67 9.14 8.41
N GLU A 108 8.01 9.25 7.13
CA GLU A 108 8.31 10.54 6.48
C GLU A 108 7.09 11.47 6.49
N ARG A 109 5.87 10.95 6.35
CA ARG A 109 4.66 11.78 6.49
C ARG A 109 4.47 12.30 7.92
N VAL A 110 4.81 11.50 8.95
CA VAL A 110 4.81 11.96 10.35
C VAL A 110 5.86 13.04 10.56
N LYS A 111 7.10 12.84 10.08
CA LYS A 111 8.16 13.85 10.15
C LYS A 111 7.74 15.16 9.50
N LEU A 112 7.20 15.09 8.28
CA LEU A 112 6.75 16.28 7.56
C LEU A 112 5.63 17.01 8.31
N ALA A 113 4.64 16.28 8.86
CA ALA A 113 3.59 16.87 9.66
C ALA A 113 4.14 17.50 10.95
N PHE A 114 5.09 16.84 11.62
CA PHE A 114 5.80 17.38 12.78
C PHE A 114 6.47 18.72 12.45
N TYR A 115 7.27 18.78 11.39
CA TYR A 115 7.95 20.02 11.00
C TYR A 115 6.97 21.15 10.64
N GLN A 116 5.83 20.83 10.03
CA GLN A 116 4.83 21.81 9.62
C GLN A 116 3.96 22.33 10.77
N GLN A 117 3.69 21.50 11.79
CA GLN A 117 2.72 21.79 12.84
C GLN A 117 3.35 22.17 14.17
N PHE A 118 4.58 21.71 14.47
CA PHE A 118 5.16 21.79 15.81
C PHE A 118 6.61 22.31 15.87
N ALA A 119 7.31 22.43 14.73
CA ALA A 119 8.73 22.86 14.68
C ALA A 119 8.93 24.32 14.22
N THR A 120 7.95 25.19 14.50
CA THR A 120 7.97 26.63 14.18
C THR A 120 8.63 27.47 15.26
#